data_AF-A0A534SJ07-F1
#
_entry.id   AF-A0A534SJ07-F1
#
_cell.length_a   1.000
_cell.length_b   1.000
_cell.length_c   1.000
_cell.angle_alpha   90.00
_cell.angle_beta   90.00
_cell.angle_gamma   90.00
#
_symmetry.space_group_name_H-M   'P 1'
#
loop_
_entity.id
_entity.type
_entity.pdbx_description
1 polymer ?
#
loop_
_entity_poly.entity_id
_entity_poly.type
_entity_poly.pdbx_seq_one_letter_code
_entity_poly.pdbx_strand_id
1 'polypeptide(L)' 'MAYEQAAFDAVAIGASAGGVTALQTVVGALPARFPAAVFVVQHLDPRHKSLLADLLGRHARVAVKEAVNG' A
#
# COMPACT_ATOMS: atom_id res chain seq x y z
N MET A 1 20.03 3.55 -5.60
CA MET A 1 20.02 2.08 -5.55
C MET A 1 18.88 1.60 -6.43
N ALA A 2 19.20 1.08 -7.62
CA ALA A 2 18.20 0.47 -8.50
C ALA A 2 18.02 -0.98 -8.05
N TYR A 3 16.79 -1.41 -7.80
CA TYR A 3 16.49 -2.82 -7.57
C TYR A 3 16.41 -3.48 -8.94
N GLU A 4 17.44 -4.23 -9.31
CA GLU A 4 17.59 -4.80 -10.67
C GLU A 4 16.66 -6.00 -10.90
N GLN A 5 16.33 -6.73 -9.83
CA GLN A 5 15.35 -7.83 -9.83
C GLN A 5 14.64 -7.88 -8.48
N ALA A 6 13.31 -8.06 -8.46
CA ALA A 6 12.59 -8.30 -7.22
C ALA A 6 12.89 -9.72 -6.72
N ALA A 7 13.07 -9.90 -5.40
CA ALA A 7 13.12 -11.23 -4.80
C ALA A 7 11.77 -11.97 -4.87
N PHE A 8 10.68 -11.20 -4.99
CA PHE A 8 9.31 -11.68 -5.09
C PHE A 8 8.52 -10.78 -6.04
N ASP A 9 7.57 -11.36 -6.78
CA ASP A 9 6.72 -10.59 -7.69
C ASP A 9 5.65 -9.76 -6.95
N ALA A 10 5.32 -10.15 -5.71
CA ALA A 10 4.27 -9.51 -4.91
C ALA A 10 4.57 -9.49 -3.40
N VAL A 11 4.06 -8.47 -2.74
CA VAL A 11 4.05 -8.30 -1.29
C VAL A 11 2.62 -8.02 -0.85
N ALA A 12 2.10 -8.80 0.11
CA ALA A 12 0.78 -8.58 0.70
C ALA A 12 0.92 -8.15 2.17
N ILE A 13 0.24 -7.07 2.56
CA ILE A 13 0.29 -6.49 3.90
C ILE A 13 -1.12 -6.47 4.48
N GLY A 14 -1.32 -7.15 5.61
CA GLY A 14 -2.55 -7.11 6.39
C GLY A 14 -2.41 -6.21 7.63
N ALA A 15 -3.41 -5.38 7.92
CA ALA A 15 -3.39 -4.49 9.08
C ALA A 15 -4.80 -4.24 9.67
N SER A 16 -4.84 -3.71 10.90
CA SER A 16 -6.08 -3.43 11.66
C SER A 16 -5.91 -2.16 12.52
N ALA A 17 -6.14 -2.20 13.83
CA ALA A 17 -5.96 -1.05 14.71
C ALA A 17 -4.53 -0.46 14.61
N GLY A 18 -4.43 0.86 14.43
CA GLY A 18 -3.15 1.55 14.20
C GLY A 18 -2.50 1.29 12.84
N GLY A 19 -3.10 0.43 12.00
CA GLY A 19 -2.54 -0.04 10.75
C GLY A 19 -2.34 1.07 9.71
N VAL A 20 -3.22 2.07 9.66
CA VAL A 20 -3.10 3.19 8.72
C VAL A 20 -1.77 3.93 8.89
N THR A 21 -1.41 4.30 10.12
CA THR A 21 -0.14 4.99 10.40
C THR A 21 1.07 4.11 10.07
N ALA A 22 1.00 2.81 10.38
CA ALA A 22 2.07 1.88 10.04
C ALA A 22 2.23 1.74 8.51
N LEU A 23 1.12 1.64 7.79
CA LEU A 23 1.10 1.55 6.34
C LEU A 23 1.65 2.82 5.69
N GLN A 24 1.35 4.00 6.22
CA GLN A 24 1.94 5.27 5.75
C GLN A 24 3.47 5.26 5.83
N THR A 25 4.03 4.76 6.94
CA THR A 25 5.48 4.60 7.10
C THR A 25 6.05 3.64 6.06
N VAL A 26 5.41 2.49 5.85
CA VAL A 26 5.87 1.48 4.87
C VAL A 26 5.83 2.04 3.46
N VAL A 27 4.69 2.57 3.00
CA VAL A 27 4.54 3.05 1.62
C VAL A 27 5.37 4.30 1.33
N GLY A 28 5.63 5.14 2.34
CA GLY A 28 6.49 6.31 2.21
C GLY A 28 7.98 5.99 2.05
N ALA A 29 8.41 4.82 2.51
CA ALA A 29 9.76 4.32 2.32
C ALA A 29 9.97 3.63 0.96
N LEU A 30 8.90 3.26 0.25
CA LEU A 30 9.02 2.59 -1.04
C LEU A 30 9.53 3.57 -2.13
N PRO A 31 10.47 3.14 -2.99
CA PRO A 31 10.87 3.91 -4.16
C PRO A 31 9.71 4.00 -5.16
N ALA A 32 9.67 5.06 -5.98
CA ALA A 32 8.62 5.27 -6.97
C ALA A 32 8.48 4.11 -7.99
N ARG A 33 9.60 3.40 -8.26
CA ARG A 33 9.66 2.20 -9.10
C ARG A 33 10.02 0.99 -8.23
N PHE A 34 9.20 0.69 -7.23
CA PHE A 34 9.35 -0.52 -6.43
C PHE A 34 9.11 -1.74 -7.34
N PRO A 35 9.97 -2.77 -7.30
CA PRO A 35 10.00 -3.79 -8.36
C PRO A 35 8.96 -4.91 -8.16
N ALA A 36 8.19 -4.88 -7.07
CA ALA A 36 7.13 -5.86 -6.78
C ALA A 36 5.76 -5.17 -6.68
N ALA A 37 4.69 -5.91 -6.99
CA ALA A 37 3.33 -5.46 -6.72
C ALA A 37 3.07 -5.43 -5.20
N VAL A 38 2.39 -4.39 -4.70
CA VAL A 38 2.06 -4.26 -3.28
C VAL A 38 0.55 -4.28 -3.10
N PHE A 39 0.07 -5.24 -2.31
CA PHE A 39 -1.33 -5.37 -1.92
C PHE A 39 -1.48 -5.03 -0.44
N VAL A 40 -2.46 -4.19 -0.11
CA VAL A 40 -2.74 -3.78 1.26
C VAL A 40 -4.19 -4.14 1.60
N VAL A 41 -4.38 -4.85 2.70
CA VAL A 41 -5.67 -5.15 3.29
C VAL A 41 -5.70 -4.55 4.68
N GLN A 42 -6.59 -3.59 4.88
CA GLN A 42 -6.78 -2.91 6.16
C GLN A 42 -8.20 -3.19 6.63
N HIS A 43 -8.36 -3.71 7.85
CA HIS A 43 -9.68 -3.79 8.48
C HIS A 43 -10.22 -2.38 8.71
N LEU A 44 -11.37 -2.07 8.11
CA LEU A 44 -12.06 -0.79 8.19
C LEU A 44 -13.52 -1.02 8.59
N ASP A 45 -14.16 0.02 9.12
CA ASP A 45 -15.61 -0.01 9.36
C ASP A 45 -16.35 -0.06 8.01
N PRO A 46 -17.18 -1.09 7.75
CA PRO A 46 -17.88 -1.24 6.48
C PRO A 46 -18.96 -0.18 6.24
N ARG A 47 -19.34 0.59 7.26
CA ARG A 47 -20.39 1.63 7.16
C ARG A 47 -19.90 2.90 6.47
N HIS A 48 -18.58 3.04 6.26
CA HIS A 48 -17.99 4.23 5.68
C HIS A 48 -17.23 3.89 4.41
N LYS A 49 -17.28 4.78 3.42
CA LYS A 49 -16.42 4.67 2.25
C LYS A 49 -14.95 4.73 2.70
N SER A 50 -14.13 3.82 2.19
CA SER A 50 -12.70 3.84 2.47
C SER A 50 -12.05 5.07 1.85
N LEU A 51 -11.23 5.77 2.65
CA LEU A 51 -10.31 6.81 2.19
C LEU A 51 -8.86 6.31 2.19
N LEU A 52 -8.65 4.99 2.31
CA LEU A 52 -7.33 4.41 2.52
C LEU A 52 -6.41 4.69 1.35
N ALA A 53 -6.87 4.51 0.11
CA ALA A 53 -6.06 4.75 -1.07
C ALA A 53 -5.58 6.21 -1.14
N ASP A 54 -6.45 7.17 -0.85
CA ASP A 54 -6.11 8.60 -0.83
C ASP A 54 -5.16 8.95 0.33
N LEU A 55 -5.34 8.34 1.50
CA LEU A 55 -4.46 8.53 2.65
C LEU A 55 -3.06 7.99 2.39
N LEU A 56 -2.94 6.79 1.83
CA LEU A 56 -1.66 6.17 1.50
C LEU A 56 -1.01 6.87 0.30
N GLY A 57 -1.78 7.23 -0.72
CA GLY A 57 -1.30 7.93 -1.92
C GLY A 57 -0.65 9.28 -1.63
N ARG A 58 -1.09 9.99 -0.58
CA ARG A 58 -0.45 11.24 -0.12
C ARG A 58 0.95 11.04 0.47
N HIS A 59 1.29 9.84 0.92
CA HIS A 59 2.58 9.52 1.52
C HIS A 59 3.46 8.64 0.65
N ALA A 60 2.87 7.91 -0.29
CA ALA A 60 3.57 6.99 -1.17
C ALA A 60 4.26 7.71 -2.35
N ARG A 61 5.37 7.14 -2.81
CA ARG A 61 5.98 7.50 -4.11
C ARG A 61 5.49 6.60 -5.24
N VAL A 62 4.99 5.42 -4.89
CA VAL A 62 4.31 4.50 -5.82
C VAL A 62 2.88 4.99 -6.05
N ALA A 63 2.31 4.67 -7.22
CA ALA A 63 0.90 4.92 -7.47
C ALA A 63 0.05 4.02 -6.57
N VAL A 64 -0.91 4.62 -5.85
CA VAL A 64 -1.85 3.91 -4.98
C VAL A 64 -3.24 4.06 -5.55
N LYS A 65 -4.00 2.96 -5.59
CA LYS A 65 -5.41 2.95 -5.96
C LYS A 65 -6.17 1.94 -5.12
N GLU A 66 -7.48 2.15 -5.00
CA GLU A 66 -8.37 1.12 -4.47
C GLU A 66 -8.41 -0.06 -5.45
N ALA A 67 -8.42 -1.28 -4.90
CA ALA A 67 -8.54 -2.48 -5.70
C ALA A 67 -9.94 -2.54 -6.30
N VAL A 68 -10.03 -2.96 -7.57
CA VAL A 68 -11.30 -3.15 -8.28
C VAL A 68 -11.42 -4.59 -8.73
N ASN A 69 -12.64 -5.08 -8.88
CA ASN A 69 -12.87 -6.39 -9.48
C ASN A 69 -12.36 -6.40 -10.92
N GLY A 70 -11.80 -7.55 -11.33
CA GLY A 70 -11.25 -7.78 -12.67
C GLY A 70 -12.31 -8.19 -13.69
#